data_AF-A0A7K9C9R4-F1
#
_entry.id   AF-A0A7K9C9R4-F1
#
_cell.length_a   1.000
_cell.length_b   1.000
_cell.length_c   1.000
_cell.angle_alpha   90.00
_cell.angle_beta   90.00
_cell.angle_gamma   90.00
#
_symmetry.space_group_name_H-M   'P 1'
#
loop_
_entity.id
_entity.type
_entity.pdbx_description
1 polymer ?
#
loop_
_entity_poly.entity_id
_entity_poly.type
_entity_poly.pdbx_seq_one_letter_code
_entity_poly.pdbx_strand_id
1 'polypeptide(L)'
;KEYRKDLEEGVKGKGMTVFEDTPDLIRVRNAAQILNEKQYRKDLETEIKGKGMQVGPDTPEIRRAKRASEIASTKEYKKDLENEIKGKGMEVSLDTLDIQRAKKASEIVSQKEYKKDLETEIIGKGMQVGPYTPEIQRVKRASEIASQKMYKGEAEKMLCNYSAVLTTPEMERIKSTQKNISSV
;
A
#
# COMPACT_ATOMS: atom_id res chain seq x y z
N LYS A 1 -13.50 6.95 9.03
CA LYS A 1 -14.06 8.30 8.73
C LYS A 1 -14.50 9.01 9.99
N GLU A 2 -15.02 8.28 10.99
CA GLU A 2 -15.41 8.81 12.31
C GLU A 2 -14.25 9.44 13.07
N TYR A 3 -13.10 8.76 13.19
CA TYR A 3 -11.91 9.28 13.88
C TYR A 3 -11.45 10.70 13.48
N ARG A 4 -11.52 11.03 12.19
CA ARG A 4 -11.14 12.36 11.70
C ARG A 4 -12.14 13.43 12.16
N LYS A 5 -13.42 13.07 12.17
CA LYS A 5 -14.52 13.93 12.56
C LYS A 5 -14.50 14.21 14.05
N ASP A 6 -14.26 13.16 14.85
CA ASP A 6 -14.14 13.25 16.31
C ASP A 6 -12.94 14.10 16.74
N LEU A 7 -11.83 14.01 16.00
CA LEU A 7 -10.63 14.82 16.22
C LEU A 7 -10.83 16.28 15.81
N GLU A 8 -11.54 16.54 14.71
CA GLU A 8 -11.90 17.90 14.28
C GLU A 8 -12.89 18.57 15.27
N GLU A 9 -13.86 17.82 15.81
CA GLU A 9 -14.80 18.33 16.83
C GLU A 9 -14.13 18.58 18.19
N GLY A 10 -13.19 17.73 18.63
CA GLY A 10 -12.47 17.90 19.89
C GLY A 10 -11.48 19.07 19.93
N VAL A 11 -11.09 19.56 18.75
CA VAL A 11 -10.14 20.66 18.53
C VAL A 11 -10.86 22.00 18.24
N LYS A 12 -12.13 21.93 17.81
CA LYS A 12 -12.99 23.09 17.53
C LYS A 12 -13.21 23.92 18.81
N GLY A 13 -12.71 25.16 18.81
CA GLY A 13 -12.87 26.11 19.92
C GLY A 13 -11.71 26.16 20.94
N LYS A 14 -10.68 25.31 20.81
CA LYS A 14 -9.48 25.34 21.68
C LYS A 14 -8.31 26.17 21.12
N GLY A 15 -8.49 26.91 20.03
CA GLY A 15 -7.42 27.71 19.40
C GLY A 15 -6.29 26.88 18.76
N MET A 16 -6.30 25.55 18.90
CA MET A 16 -5.61 24.66 17.98
C MET A 16 -6.42 24.63 16.69
N THR A 17 -5.94 25.26 15.62
CA THR A 17 -6.41 24.93 14.28
C THR A 17 -5.89 23.52 13.97
N VAL A 18 -6.74 22.64 13.44
CA VAL A 18 -6.35 21.27 13.04
C VAL A 18 -5.38 21.43 11.86
N PHE A 19 -4.10 21.69 12.15
CA PHE A 19 -3.08 22.17 11.22
C PHE A 19 -3.62 23.20 10.23
N GLU A 20 -3.39 24.50 10.49
CA GLU A 20 -3.34 25.44 9.38
C GLU A 20 -2.50 24.82 8.27
N ASP A 21 -3.04 24.85 7.04
CA ASP A 21 -2.39 24.35 5.84
C ASP A 21 -1.08 25.13 5.67
N THR A 22 -0.04 24.68 6.38
CA THR A 22 1.29 25.27 6.29
C THR A 22 1.71 25.16 4.84
N PRO A 23 2.46 26.14 4.30
CA PRO A 23 2.90 26.10 2.91
C PRO A 23 3.52 24.75 2.53
N ASP A 24 4.22 24.10 3.46
CA ASP A 24 4.78 22.77 3.26
C ASP A 24 3.73 21.66 3.16
N LEU A 25 2.70 21.64 4.01
CA LEU A 25 1.60 20.68 3.91
C LEU A 25 0.81 20.84 2.62
N ILE A 26 0.61 22.09 2.16
CA ILE A 26 -0.01 22.37 0.86
C ILE A 26 0.85 21.78 -0.27
N ARG A 27 2.16 22.02 -0.23
CA ARG A 27 3.09 21.48 -1.24
C ARG A 27 3.08 19.96 -1.28
N VAL A 28 3.09 19.30 -0.13
CA VAL A 28 3.01 17.83 -0.02
C VAL A 28 1.69 17.32 -0.57
N ARG A 29 0.57 17.97 -0.22
CA ARG A 29 -0.77 17.59 -0.71
C ARG A 29 -0.89 17.75 -2.22
N ASN A 30 -0.41 18.86 -2.76
CA ASN A 30 -0.41 19.12 -4.20
C ASN A 30 0.48 18.12 -4.94
N ALA A 31 1.68 17.82 -4.42
CA ALA A 31 2.55 16.79 -4.96
C ALA A 31 1.86 15.41 -4.96
N ALA A 32 1.18 15.05 -3.86
CA ALA A 32 0.42 13.80 -3.78
C ALA A 32 -0.75 13.74 -4.78
N GLN A 33 -1.43 14.87 -5.03
CA GLN A 33 -2.48 14.96 -6.05
C GLN A 33 -1.92 14.84 -7.47
N ILE A 34 -0.78 15.49 -7.77
CA ILE A 34 -0.09 15.38 -9.05
C ILE A 34 0.37 13.94 -9.32
N LEU A 35 0.88 13.26 -8.29
CA LEU A 35 1.31 11.85 -8.37
C LEU A 35 0.13 10.87 -8.42
N ASN A 36 -1.10 11.31 -8.14
CA ASN A 36 -2.26 10.44 -8.17
C ASN A 36 -2.70 10.20 -9.61
N GLU A 37 -2.29 9.05 -10.14
CA GLU A 37 -2.60 8.56 -11.48
C GLU A 37 -4.09 8.69 -11.88
N LYS A 38 -5.02 8.48 -10.94
CA LYS A 38 -6.46 8.61 -11.25
C LYS A 38 -6.88 10.06 -11.44
N GLN A 39 -6.31 10.99 -10.70
CA GLN A 39 -6.57 12.42 -10.85
C GLN A 39 -5.90 12.91 -12.13
N TYR A 40 -4.63 12.55 -12.35
CA TYR A 40 -3.89 12.87 -13.57
C TYR A 40 -4.65 12.49 -14.85
N ARG A 41 -5.15 11.25 -14.96
CA ARG A 41 -5.91 10.83 -16.15
C ARG A 41 -7.21 11.59 -16.36
N LYS A 42 -7.92 11.92 -15.28
CA LYS A 42 -9.16 12.70 -15.34
C LYS A 42 -8.88 14.14 -15.76
N ASP A 43 -7.89 14.76 -15.13
CA ASP A 43 -7.50 16.13 -15.41
C ASP A 43 -7.02 16.24 -16.86
N LEU A 44 -6.20 15.30 -17.33
CA LEU A 44 -5.79 15.15 -18.73
C LEU A 44 -6.99 15.02 -19.67
N GLU A 45 -7.95 14.15 -19.36
CA GLU A 45 -9.17 13.99 -20.17
C GLU A 45 -10.03 15.27 -20.18
N THR A 46 -10.19 15.95 -19.04
CA THR A 46 -10.95 17.20 -18.94
C THR A 46 -10.26 18.37 -19.61
N GLU A 47 -8.92 18.46 -19.56
CA GLU A 47 -8.16 19.49 -20.25
C GLU A 47 -8.18 19.26 -21.76
N ILE A 48 -7.97 18.03 -22.23
CA ILE A 48 -8.02 17.69 -23.65
C ILE A 48 -9.42 17.96 -24.21
N LYS A 49 -10.47 17.49 -23.52
CA LYS A 49 -11.88 17.72 -23.94
C LYS A 49 -12.32 19.18 -23.76
N GLY A 50 -11.89 19.83 -22.68
CA GLY A 50 -12.29 21.19 -22.31
C GLY A 50 -11.60 22.29 -23.12
N LYS A 51 -10.37 22.06 -23.60
CA LYS A 51 -9.67 22.96 -24.54
C LYS A 51 -10.18 22.85 -25.98
N GLY A 52 -11.28 22.12 -26.23
CA GLY A 52 -11.82 21.92 -27.57
C GLY A 52 -10.91 21.08 -28.47
N MET A 53 -9.86 20.46 -27.91
CA MET A 53 -9.01 19.51 -28.61
C MET A 53 -9.74 18.18 -28.65
N GLN A 54 -10.79 18.12 -29.47
CA GLN A 54 -11.31 16.85 -29.92
C GLN A 54 -10.12 16.14 -30.57
N VAL A 55 -9.69 15.02 -29.99
CA VAL A 55 -8.86 14.05 -30.71
C VAL A 55 -9.58 13.85 -32.03
N GLY A 56 -8.99 14.37 -33.12
CA GLY A 56 -9.70 14.57 -34.38
C GLY A 56 -10.39 13.28 -34.84
N PRO A 57 -11.44 13.39 -35.69
CA PRO A 57 -12.19 12.22 -36.18
C PRO A 57 -11.19 11.17 -36.67
N ASP A 58 -11.27 9.96 -36.08
CA ASP A 58 -10.31 8.86 -36.18
C ASP A 58 -9.33 9.02 -37.35
N THR A 59 -8.21 9.71 -37.09
CA THR A 59 -7.19 9.86 -38.12
C THR A 59 -6.66 8.46 -38.45
N PRO A 60 -6.25 8.21 -39.70
CA PRO A 60 -5.69 6.92 -40.08
C PRO A 60 -4.56 6.46 -39.15
N GLU A 61 -3.80 7.41 -38.62
CA GLU A 61 -2.71 7.17 -37.67
C GLU A 61 -3.22 6.74 -36.29
N ILE A 62 -4.21 7.41 -35.72
CA ILE A 62 -4.85 7.01 -34.46
C ILE A 62 -5.46 5.62 -34.60
N ARG A 63 -6.11 5.33 -35.74
CA ARG A 63 -6.68 4.00 -36.01
C ARG A 63 -5.60 2.92 -36.09
N ARG A 64 -4.45 3.22 -36.70
CA ARG A 64 -3.30 2.29 -36.71
C ARG A 64 -2.76 2.05 -35.31
N ALA A 65 -2.60 3.11 -34.51
CA ALA A 65 -2.11 3.00 -33.14
C ALA A 65 -3.06 2.19 -32.24
N LYS A 66 -4.39 2.43 -32.33
CA LYS A 66 -5.41 1.65 -31.63
C LYS A 66 -5.31 0.16 -31.97
N ARG A 67 -5.31 -0.18 -33.27
CA ARG A 67 -5.16 -1.59 -33.71
C ARG A 67 -3.85 -2.22 -33.26
N ALA A 68 -2.74 -1.49 -33.32
CA ALA A 68 -1.46 -2.00 -32.84
C ALA A 68 -1.49 -2.28 -31.34
N SER A 69 -2.14 -1.41 -30.55
CA SER A 69 -2.34 -1.61 -29.12
C SER A 69 -3.25 -2.80 -28.82
N GLU A 70 -4.31 -2.99 -29.60
CA GLU A 70 -5.23 -4.14 -29.50
C GLU A 70 -4.48 -5.45 -29.76
N ILE A 71 -3.72 -5.51 -30.86
CA ILE A 71 -2.89 -6.67 -31.23
C ILE A 71 -1.83 -6.97 -30.15
N ALA A 72 -1.21 -5.94 -29.56
CA ALA A 72 -0.21 -6.11 -28.50
C ALA A 72 -0.83 -6.45 -27.13
N SER A 73 -2.15 -6.27 -26.96
CA SER A 73 -2.83 -6.48 -25.70
C SER A 73 -2.94 -7.97 -25.40
N THR A 74 -2.20 -8.43 -24.38
CA THR A 74 -2.26 -9.83 -23.91
C THR A 74 -3.67 -10.26 -23.50
N LYS A 75 -4.50 -9.32 -23.01
CA LYS A 75 -5.88 -9.59 -22.61
C LYS A 75 -6.76 -9.89 -23.82
N GLU A 76 -6.62 -9.09 -24.88
CA GLU A 76 -7.42 -9.26 -26.10
C GLU A 76 -6.97 -10.51 -26.85
N TYR A 77 -5.65 -10.72 -26.97
CA TYR A 77 -5.09 -11.97 -27.51
C TYR A 77 -5.66 -13.23 -26.83
N LYS A 78 -5.68 -13.26 -25.49
CA LYS A 78 -6.25 -14.40 -24.75
C LYS A 78 -7.73 -14.61 -25.03
N LYS A 79 -8.49 -13.53 -25.13
CA LYS A 79 -9.93 -13.56 -25.41
C LYS A 79 -10.20 -14.06 -26.82
N ASP A 80 -9.44 -13.59 -27.81
CA ASP A 80 -9.59 -14.01 -29.20
C ASP A 80 -9.22 -15.48 -29.38
N LEU A 81 -8.15 -15.93 -28.73
CA LEU A 81 -7.78 -17.34 -28.67
C LEU A 81 -8.90 -18.19 -28.04
N GLU A 82 -9.49 -17.75 -26.93
CA GLU A 82 -10.62 -18.44 -26.30
C GLU A 82 -11.84 -18.52 -27.24
N ASN A 83 -12.15 -17.44 -27.95
CA ASN A 83 -13.25 -17.40 -28.91
C ASN A 83 -12.99 -18.31 -30.12
N GLU A 84 -11.76 -18.37 -30.62
CA GLU A 84 -11.38 -19.26 -31.73
C GLU A 84 -11.49 -20.73 -31.31
N ILE A 85 -11.03 -21.05 -30.10
CA ILE A 85 -11.14 -22.38 -29.48
C ILE A 85 -12.61 -22.79 -29.34
N LYS A 86 -13.46 -21.90 -28.82
CA LYS A 86 -14.93 -22.11 -28.73
C LYS A 86 -15.59 -22.24 -30.10
N GLY A 87 -15.20 -21.40 -31.07
CA GLY A 87 -15.75 -21.41 -32.43
C GLY A 87 -15.43 -22.70 -33.21
N LYS A 88 -14.31 -23.35 -32.88
CA LYS A 88 -13.94 -24.68 -33.42
C LYS A 88 -14.67 -25.84 -32.72
N GLY A 89 -15.59 -25.56 -31.80
CA GLY A 89 -16.27 -26.58 -31.00
C GLY A 89 -15.35 -27.30 -30.02
N MET A 90 -14.08 -26.89 -29.92
CA MET A 90 -13.16 -27.36 -28.90
C MET A 90 -13.40 -26.50 -27.66
N GLU A 91 -14.58 -26.59 -27.06
CA GLU A 91 -14.73 -26.04 -25.73
C GLU A 91 -13.76 -26.81 -24.85
N VAL A 92 -12.73 -26.12 -24.34
CA VAL A 92 -11.93 -26.62 -23.22
C VAL A 92 -12.87 -26.57 -22.03
N SER A 93 -13.82 -27.51 -21.98
CA SER A 93 -14.72 -27.67 -20.87
C SER A 93 -13.82 -27.81 -19.65
N LEU A 94 -14.00 -26.94 -18.67
CA LEU A 94 -13.24 -26.95 -17.41
C LEU A 94 -13.33 -28.31 -16.67
N ASP A 95 -14.21 -29.19 -17.16
CA ASP A 95 -14.55 -30.52 -16.66
C ASP A 95 -14.12 -31.68 -17.57
N THR A 96 -13.27 -31.46 -18.58
CA THR A 96 -12.63 -32.62 -19.22
C THR A 96 -11.86 -33.44 -18.17
N LEU A 97 -11.92 -34.76 -18.29
CA LEU A 97 -11.32 -35.69 -17.31
C LEU A 97 -9.83 -35.39 -17.09
N ASP A 98 -9.12 -34.97 -18.15
CA ASP A 98 -7.70 -34.63 -18.09
C ASP A 98 -7.45 -33.33 -17.32
N ILE A 99 -8.31 -32.31 -17.47
CA ILE A 99 -8.23 -31.08 -16.67
C ILE A 99 -8.55 -31.38 -15.20
N GLN A 100 -9.54 -32.24 -14.93
CA GLN A 100 -9.84 -32.65 -13.55
C GLN A 100 -8.68 -33.43 -12.92
N ARG A 101 -8.04 -34.33 -13.67
CA ARG A 101 -6.83 -35.05 -13.24
C ARG A 101 -5.68 -34.08 -12.98
N ALA A 102 -5.43 -33.13 -13.88
CA ALA A 102 -4.37 -32.13 -13.73
C ALA A 102 -4.62 -31.21 -12.52
N LYS A 103 -5.87 -30.77 -12.31
CA LYS A 103 -6.27 -30.00 -11.12
C LYS A 103 -6.00 -30.80 -9.84
N LYS A 104 -6.49 -32.04 -9.74
CA LYS A 104 -6.24 -32.91 -8.59
C LYS A 104 -4.75 -33.18 -8.37
N ALA A 105 -3.99 -33.43 -9.43
CA ALA A 105 -2.54 -33.61 -9.33
C ALA A 105 -1.84 -32.34 -8.80
N SER A 106 -2.27 -31.16 -9.27
CA SER A 106 -1.77 -29.87 -8.77
C SER A 106 -2.14 -29.62 -7.30
N GLU A 107 -3.34 -30.00 -6.88
CA GLU A 107 -3.81 -29.94 -5.49
C GLU A 107 -2.96 -30.85 -4.60
N ILE A 108 -2.76 -32.11 -5.00
CA ILE A 108 -1.92 -33.08 -4.27
C ILE A 108 -0.48 -32.57 -4.11
N VAL A 109 0.09 -31.96 -5.14
CA VAL A 109 1.47 -31.41 -5.13
C VAL A 109 1.54 -30.07 -4.38
N SER A 110 0.40 -29.40 -4.17
CA SER A 110 0.35 -28.09 -3.53
C SER A 110 0.79 -28.18 -2.07
N GLN A 111 1.99 -27.68 -1.80
CA GLN A 111 2.52 -27.59 -0.42
C GLN A 111 1.60 -26.78 0.51
N LYS A 112 0.83 -25.84 -0.05
CA LYS A 112 -0.10 -25.01 0.72
C LYS A 112 -1.27 -25.85 1.24
N GLU A 113 -1.79 -26.76 0.44
CA GLU A 113 -2.89 -27.64 0.83
C GLU A 113 -2.38 -28.71 1.79
N TYR A 114 -1.22 -29.33 1.48
CA TYR A 114 -0.55 -30.25 2.39
C TYR A 114 -0.34 -29.68 3.81
N LYS A 115 0.14 -28.44 3.92
CA LYS A 115 0.33 -27.77 5.23
C LYS A 115 -0.99 -27.51 5.96
N LYS A 116 -2.05 -27.16 5.23
CA LYS A 116 -3.38 -26.93 5.80
C LYS A 116 -4.01 -28.22 6.31
N ASP A 117 -3.92 -29.30 5.54
CA ASP A 117 -4.47 -30.60 5.93
C ASP A 117 -3.74 -31.15 7.16
N LEU A 118 -2.40 -31.01 7.17
CA LEU A 118 -1.59 -31.31 8.34
C LEU A 118 -2.03 -30.49 9.55
N GLU A 119 -2.22 -29.17 9.40
CA GLU A 119 -2.69 -28.29 10.48
C GLU A 119 -4.08 -28.68 10.99
N THR A 120 -5.03 -28.99 10.11
CA THR A 120 -6.39 -29.41 10.53
C THR A 120 -6.39 -30.78 11.20
N GLU A 121 -5.57 -31.73 10.75
CA GLU A 121 -5.43 -33.05 11.38
C GLU A 121 -4.78 -32.94 12.76
N ILE A 122 -3.74 -32.12 12.88
CA ILE A 122 -3.06 -31.80 14.14
C ILE A 122 -4.06 -31.20 15.14
N ILE A 123 -4.82 -30.19 14.71
CA ILE A 123 -5.85 -29.53 15.54
C ILE A 123 -6.95 -30.52 15.92
N GLY A 124 -7.43 -31.34 14.98
CA GLY A 124 -8.49 -32.33 15.19
C GLY A 124 -8.09 -33.46 16.15
N LYS A 125 -6.81 -33.85 16.16
CA LYS A 125 -6.24 -34.81 17.12
C LYS A 125 -5.91 -34.19 18.48
N GLY A 126 -6.21 -32.90 18.69
CA GLY A 126 -5.90 -32.18 19.92
C GLY A 126 -4.40 -31.99 20.18
N MET A 127 -3.53 -32.32 19.20
CA MET A 127 -2.11 -32.05 19.30
C MET A 127 -1.88 -30.58 18.95
N GLN A 128 -1.31 -29.80 19.86
CA GLN A 128 -0.86 -28.44 19.52
C GLN A 128 0.49 -28.52 18.80
N VAL A 129 0.52 -28.94 17.54
CA VAL A 129 1.75 -28.88 16.70
C VAL A 129 1.77 -27.62 15.81
N GLY A 130 0.77 -26.74 15.98
CA GLY A 130 0.80 -25.38 15.45
C GLY A 130 1.81 -24.47 16.18
N PRO A 131 1.85 -23.16 15.89
CA PRO A 131 2.82 -22.19 16.45
C PRO A 131 2.75 -21.97 17.98
N TYR A 132 2.03 -22.83 18.69
CA TYR A 132 1.70 -22.74 20.10
C TYR A 132 2.50 -23.69 20.99
N THR A 133 3.39 -24.54 20.44
CA THR A 133 4.33 -25.27 21.30
C THR A 133 5.24 -24.29 22.04
N PRO A 134 5.58 -24.56 23.32
CA PRO A 134 6.46 -23.68 24.09
C PRO A 134 7.79 -23.41 23.38
N GLU A 135 8.33 -24.40 22.67
CA GLU A 135 9.60 -24.28 21.96
C GLU A 135 9.50 -23.36 20.73
N ILE A 136 8.44 -23.49 19.93
CA ILE A 136 8.21 -22.58 18.80
C ILE A 136 8.00 -21.15 19.29
N GLN A 137 7.31 -20.96 20.42
CA GLN A 137 7.15 -19.64 21.04
C GLN A 137 8.49 -19.05 21.52
N ARG A 138 9.39 -19.88 22.06
CA ARG A 138 10.74 -19.44 22.46
C ARG A 138 11.55 -19.01 21.25
N VAL A 139 11.57 -19.80 20.18
CA VAL A 139 12.28 -19.48 18.94
C VAL A 139 11.72 -18.22 18.29
N LYS A 140 10.39 -18.07 18.23
CA LYS A 140 9.73 -16.89 17.67
C LYS A 140 10.09 -15.63 18.45
N ARG A 141 10.00 -15.66 19.79
CA ARG A 141 10.42 -14.54 20.65
C ARG A 141 11.89 -14.20 20.47
N ALA A 142 12.77 -15.20 20.41
CA ALA A 142 14.20 -14.97 20.18
C ALA A 142 14.46 -14.28 18.84
N SER A 143 13.76 -14.67 17.78
CA SER A 143 13.83 -14.05 16.45
C SER A 143 13.31 -12.61 16.45
N GLU A 144 12.18 -12.35 17.13
CA GLU A 144 11.61 -11.01 17.27
C GLU A 144 12.56 -10.07 18.03
N ILE A 145 13.18 -10.54 19.11
CA ILE A 145 14.17 -9.79 19.89
C ILE A 145 15.43 -9.50 19.07
N ALA A 146 15.90 -10.45 18.26
CA ALA A 146 17.06 -10.28 17.40
C ALA A 146 16.82 -9.36 16.19
N SER A 147 15.55 -9.09 15.86
CA SER A 147 15.20 -8.27 14.70
C SER A 147 15.55 -6.80 14.92
N GLN A 148 16.52 -6.31 14.14
CA GLN A 148 16.96 -4.92 14.19
C GLN A 148 15.81 -3.92 13.91
N LYS A 149 14.86 -4.29 13.04
CA LYS A 149 13.69 -3.47 12.74
C LYS A 149 12.79 -3.30 13.97
N MET A 150 12.56 -4.39 14.72
CA MET A 150 11.77 -4.33 15.95
C MET A 150 12.51 -3.54 17.03
N TYR A 151 13.83 -3.76 17.17
CA TYR A 151 14.68 -3.05 18.11
C TYR A 151 14.68 -1.52 17.91
N LYS A 152 14.78 -1.05 16.66
CA LYS A 152 14.81 0.40 16.35
C LYS A 152 13.43 1.04 16.25
N GLY A 153 12.40 0.26 15.95
CA GLY A 153 11.07 0.80 15.62
C GLY A 153 10.40 1.57 16.76
N GLU A 154 10.57 1.15 18.02
CA GLU A 154 10.05 1.90 19.18
C GLU A 154 10.82 3.20 19.42
N ALA A 155 12.14 3.17 19.31
CA ALA A 155 12.97 4.36 19.41
C ALA A 155 12.60 5.39 18.33
N GLU A 156 12.46 4.94 17.08
CA GLU A 156 12.06 5.79 15.95
C GLU A 156 10.68 6.43 16.16
N LYS A 157 9.71 5.70 16.73
CA LYS A 157 8.40 6.27 17.08
C LYS A 157 8.50 7.34 18.16
N MET A 158 9.38 7.14 19.14
CA MET A 158 9.58 8.10 20.24
C MET A 158 10.38 9.34 19.82
N LEU A 159 11.19 9.27 18.75
CA LEU A 159 11.90 10.45 18.21
C LEU A 159 10.95 11.60 17.83
N CYS A 160 9.73 11.29 17.37
CA CYS A 160 8.73 12.30 17.03
C CYS A 160 8.25 13.13 18.24
N ASN A 161 8.42 12.60 19.46
CA ASN A 161 7.98 13.26 20.69
C ASN A 161 9.12 14.03 21.38
N TYR A 162 10.34 13.99 20.84
CA TYR A 162 11.48 14.71 21.40
C TYR A 162 11.53 16.13 20.85
N SER A 163 11.38 17.14 21.71
CA SER A 163 11.70 18.52 21.36
C SER A 163 13.17 18.78 21.69
N ALA A 164 13.91 19.37 20.73
CA ALA A 164 15.28 19.80 21.00
C ALA A 164 15.24 20.90 22.07
N VAL A 165 15.92 20.67 23.19
CA VAL A 165 16.11 21.70 24.22
C VAL A 165 17.04 22.76 23.61
N LEU A 166 16.45 23.86 23.12
CA LEU A 166 17.15 24.92 22.39
C LEU A 166 18.13 25.71 23.28
N THR A 167 17.88 25.77 24.58
CA THR A 167 18.72 26.46 25.56
C THR A 167 19.20 25.45 26.60
N THR A 168 20.51 25.19 26.61
CA THR A 168 21.08 24.41 27.71
C THR A 168 21.07 25.26 28.98
N PRO A 169 21.01 24.65 30.18
CA PRO A 169 21.07 25.39 31.45
C PRO A 169 22.32 26.27 31.59
N GLU A 170 23.39 25.94 30.87
CA GLU A 170 24.62 26.74 30.80
C GLU A 170 24.44 28.00 29.96
N MET A 171 23.77 27.91 28.81
CA MET A 171 23.41 29.08 27.99
C MET A 171 22.52 30.05 28.77
N GLU A 172 21.62 29.54 29.62
CA GLU A 172 20.78 30.37 30.48
C GLU A 172 21.59 31.10 31.57
N ARG A 173 22.58 30.42 32.17
CA ARG A 173 23.51 31.06 33.11
C ARG A 173 24.29 32.18 32.43
N ILE A 174 24.89 31.92 31.26
CA ILE A 174 25.67 32.91 30.51
C ILE A 174 24.79 34.12 30.16
N LYS A 175 23.58 33.88 29.62
CA LYS A 175 22.63 34.96 29.28
C LYS A 175 22.23 35.79 30.50
N SER A 176 22.05 35.16 31.66
CA SER A 176 21.72 35.85 32.91
C SER A 176 22.89 36.69 33.42
N THR A 177 24.12 36.17 33.36
CA THR A 177 25.32 36.93 33.73
C THR A 177 25.59 38.12 32.80
N GLN A 178 25.42 37.94 31.48
CA GLN A 178 25.55 39.03 30.51
C GLN A 178 24.52 40.15 30.73
N LYS A 179 23.26 39.80 31.03
CA LYS A 179 22.22 40.79 31.36
C LYS A 179 22.62 41.64 32.57
N ASN A 180 23.10 41.00 33.63
CA ASN A 180 23.51 41.69 34.84
C ASN A 180 24.70 42.63 34.61
N ILE A 181 25.63 42.27 33.72
CA ILE A 181 26.76 43.12 33.34
C ILE A 181 26.29 44.30 32.48
N SER A 182 25.34 44.09 31.57
CA SER A 182 24.82 45.13 30.69
C SER A 182 23.90 46.16 31.36
N SER A 183 23.44 45.86 32.59
CA SER A 183 22.57 46.74 33.39
C SER A 183 23.32 47.63 34.39
N VAL A 184 24.66 47.59 34.38
CA VAL A 184 25.57 48.48 35.13
C VAL A 184 26.11 49.54 34.17
#